data_AF-A0A7C8Z5C6-F1
#
_entry.id   AF-A0A7C8Z5C6-F1
#
_cell.length_a   1.000
_cell.length_b   1.000
_cell.length_c   1.000
_cell.angle_alpha   90.00
_cell.angle_beta   90.00
_cell.angle_gamma   90.00
#
_symmetry.space_group_name_H-M   'P 1'
#
loop_
_entity.id
_entity.type
_entity.pdbx_description
1 polymer ?
#
loop_
_entity_poly.entity_id
_entity_poly.type
_entity_poly.pdbx_seq_one_letter_code
_entity_poly.pdbx_strand_id
1 'polypeptide(L)'
;SSDLERIMNLWMAHDYVEPYQGQSIEEAAEDHFHILVQRCFFQVVDESKIYGKLFKIHDLMREMAQEIAGDEFSIVHSARSNPGKSVRHVYDTALPDIEGFITGSKLRTYVRDYTNTYAIICDGCQFPTSKVIENWSGLRALILRGSDIRCLPDKIGKLLHLRHLDLSLNRRMKMLPDSLTDLINLQSLNLYGC
;
A
#
# COMPACT_ATOMS: atom_id res chain seq x y z
N SER A 1 3.68 -14.56 -6.75
CA SER A 1 3.90 -13.57 -7.84
C SER A 1 3.38 -12.21 -7.41
N SER A 2 2.16 -12.12 -6.87
CA SER A 2 1.58 -10.85 -6.37
C SER A 2 2.38 -10.16 -5.26
N ASP A 3 3.00 -10.92 -4.35
CA ASP A 3 3.62 -10.30 -3.16
C ASP A 3 4.96 -9.63 -3.46
N LEU A 4 5.74 -10.21 -4.40
CA LEU A 4 6.99 -9.62 -4.87
C LEU A 4 6.74 -8.27 -5.54
N GLU A 5 5.81 -8.24 -6.50
CA GLU A 5 5.47 -7.03 -7.24
C GLU A 5 4.98 -5.91 -6.31
N ARG A 6 4.18 -6.25 -5.29
CA ARG A 6 3.72 -5.29 -4.27
C ARG A 6 4.88 -4.69 -3.48
N ILE A 7 5.83 -5.51 -3.03
CA ILE A 7 7.00 -5.04 -2.27
C ILE A 7 7.86 -4.13 -3.16
N MET A 8 8.14 -4.54 -4.40
CA MET A 8 8.94 -3.75 -5.34
C MET A 8 8.27 -2.40 -5.65
N ASN A 9 6.97 -2.40 -5.94
CA ASN A 9 6.21 -1.17 -6.18
C ASN A 9 6.27 -0.20 -4.98
N LEU A 10 6.22 -0.71 -3.75
CA LEU A 10 6.40 0.12 -2.55
C LEU A 10 7.81 0.70 -2.48
N TRP A 11 8.85 -0.10 -2.72
CA TRP A 11 10.23 0.40 -2.70
C TRP A 11 10.48 1.49 -3.75
N MET A 12 9.97 1.28 -4.97
CA MET A 12 10.04 2.28 -6.04
C MET A 12 9.29 3.56 -5.69
N ALA A 13 8.07 3.44 -5.16
CA ALA A 13 7.26 4.59 -4.73
C ALA A 13 7.96 5.44 -3.63
N HIS A 14 8.81 4.82 -2.82
CA HIS A 14 9.54 5.47 -1.73
C HIS A 14 10.97 5.89 -2.06
N ASP A 15 11.45 5.71 -3.30
CA ASP A 15 12.86 5.94 -3.70
C ASP A 15 13.87 5.08 -2.92
N TYR A 16 13.50 3.86 -2.53
CA TYR A 16 14.40 2.94 -1.80
C TYR A 16 15.30 2.11 -2.72
N VAL A 17 15.09 2.22 -4.03
CA VAL A 17 15.86 1.50 -5.05
C VAL A 17 16.57 2.52 -5.90
N GLU A 18 17.86 2.31 -6.11
CA GLU A 18 18.69 3.10 -7.02
C GLU A 18 19.16 2.21 -8.17
N PRO A 19 18.79 2.52 -9.43
CA PRO A 19 19.22 1.74 -10.58
C PRO A 19 20.66 2.04 -10.95
N TYR A 20 21.40 1.02 -11.39
CA TYR A 20 22.71 1.23 -12.02
C TYR A 20 22.56 1.82 -13.43
N GLN A 21 23.64 2.35 -13.99
CA GLN A 21 23.61 2.96 -15.33
C GLN A 21 23.05 1.99 -16.39
N GLY A 22 21.92 2.36 -16.99
CA GLY A 22 21.25 1.59 -18.03
C GLY A 22 20.24 0.55 -17.54
N GLN A 23 20.11 0.36 -16.22
CA GLN A 23 19.14 -0.54 -15.61
C GLN A 23 17.78 0.15 -15.45
N SER A 24 16.68 -0.59 -15.65
CA SER A 24 15.35 -0.10 -15.28
C SER A 24 15.18 -0.07 -13.76
N ILE A 25 14.23 0.73 -13.27
CA ILE A 25 13.98 0.78 -11.82
C ILE A 25 13.37 -0.54 -11.31
N GLU A 26 12.63 -1.24 -12.17
CA GLU A 26 12.02 -2.54 -11.90
C GLU A 26 13.09 -3.64 -11.78
N GLU A 27 14.04 -3.68 -12.72
CA GLU A 27 15.19 -4.60 -12.67
C GLU A 27 16.02 -4.34 -11.41
N ALA A 28 16.26 -3.07 -11.07
CA ALA A 28 16.96 -2.71 -9.85
C ALA A 28 16.20 -3.17 -8.60
N ALA A 29 14.87 -3.02 -8.57
CA ALA A 29 14.05 -3.46 -7.44
C ALA A 29 14.07 -4.98 -7.28
N GLU A 30 14.04 -5.71 -8.39
CA GLU A 30 14.15 -7.17 -8.41
C GLU A 30 15.52 -7.66 -7.90
N ASP A 31 16.61 -7.03 -8.34
CA ASP A 31 17.96 -7.32 -7.86
C ASP A 31 18.09 -7.11 -6.35
N HIS A 32 17.59 -5.97 -5.85
CA HIS A 32 17.59 -5.67 -4.41
C HIS A 32 16.78 -6.72 -3.63
N PHE A 33 15.63 -7.14 -4.17
CA PHE A 33 14.84 -8.20 -3.56
C PHE A 33 15.61 -9.53 -3.53
N HIS A 34 16.27 -9.88 -4.64
CA HIS A 34 17.03 -11.11 -4.74
C HIS A 34 18.19 -11.16 -3.74
N ILE A 35 18.87 -10.03 -3.52
CA ILE A 35 19.90 -9.91 -2.47
C ILE A 35 19.32 -10.22 -1.08
N LEU A 36 18.12 -9.71 -0.77
CA LEU A 36 17.46 -9.97 0.52
C LEU A 36 17.04 -11.44 0.67
N VAL A 37 16.64 -12.11 -0.41
CA VAL A 37 16.40 -13.57 -0.41
C VAL A 37 17.70 -14.33 -0.17
N GLN A 38 18.79 -13.98 -0.88
CA GLN A 38 20.10 -14.62 -0.73
C GLN A 38 20.67 -14.46 0.69
N ARG A 39 20.35 -13.34 1.36
CA ARG A 39 20.72 -13.07 2.75
C ARG A 39 19.74 -13.63 3.78
N CYS A 40 18.80 -14.46 3.36
CA CYS A 40 17.80 -15.11 4.21
C CYS A 40 16.86 -14.14 4.96
N PHE A 41 16.77 -12.88 4.51
CA PHE A 41 15.81 -11.92 5.06
C PHE A 41 14.38 -12.36 4.68
N PHE A 42 14.20 -12.71 3.41
CA PHE A 42 13.00 -13.37 2.90
C PHE A 42 13.27 -14.85 2.66
N GLN A 43 12.35 -15.70 3.11
CA GLN A 43 12.37 -17.14 2.85
C GLN A 43 11.24 -17.49 1.88
N VAL A 44 11.55 -18.27 0.84
CA VAL A 44 10.54 -18.80 -0.09
C VAL A 44 9.75 -19.89 0.63
N VAL A 45 8.44 -19.70 0.75
CA VAL A 45 7.53 -20.60 1.46
C VAL A 45 6.87 -21.59 0.50
N ASP A 46 6.46 -21.10 -0.66
CA ASP A 46 5.82 -21.90 -1.70
C ASP A 46 6.15 -21.31 -3.07
N GLU A 47 6.26 -22.18 -4.06
CA GLU A 47 6.37 -21.83 -5.47
C GLU A 47 5.21 -22.49 -6.22
N SER A 48 4.04 -21.87 -6.13
CA SER A 48 2.88 -22.33 -6.88
C SER A 48 2.94 -21.85 -8.33
N LYS A 49 2.61 -22.72 -9.28
CA LYS A 49 2.43 -22.31 -10.69
C LYS A 49 1.28 -21.30 -10.87
N ILE A 50 0.31 -21.29 -9.95
CA ILE A 50 -0.91 -20.47 -10.04
C ILE A 50 -0.73 -19.15 -9.31
N TYR A 51 -0.19 -19.17 -8.09
CA TYR A 51 -0.06 -17.99 -7.24
C TYR A 51 1.35 -17.35 -7.30
N GLY A 52 2.29 -18.02 -7.97
CA GLY A 52 3.71 -17.70 -7.99
C GLY A 52 4.38 -17.92 -6.63
N LYS A 53 5.55 -17.30 -6.43
CA LYS A 53 6.32 -17.41 -5.19
C LYS A 53 5.64 -16.67 -4.02
N LEU A 54 5.57 -17.34 -2.87
CA LEU A 54 5.19 -16.78 -1.56
C LEU A 54 6.44 -16.63 -0.69
N PHE A 55 6.53 -15.53 0.03
CA PHE A 55 7.67 -15.20 0.86
C PHE A 55 7.25 -14.97 2.32
N LYS A 56 8.08 -15.38 3.27
CA LYS A 56 7.95 -15.01 4.68
C LYS A 56 9.21 -14.32 5.16
N ILE A 57 9.05 -13.42 6.13
CA ILE A 57 10.15 -12.90 6.93
C ILE A 57 10.23 -13.74 8.20
N HIS A 58 11.45 -14.12 8.61
CA HIS A 58 11.66 -14.84 9.86
C HIS A 58 11.21 -13.98 11.06
N ASP A 59 10.63 -14.59 12.09
CA ASP A 59 10.07 -13.87 13.25
C ASP A 59 11.06 -12.87 13.87
N LEU A 60 12.30 -13.29 14.09
CA LEU A 60 13.38 -12.42 14.57
C LEU A 60 13.64 -11.20 13.68
N MET A 61 13.64 -11.38 12.36
CA MET A 61 13.87 -10.27 11.41
C MET A 61 12.69 -9.31 11.38
N ARG A 62 11.47 -9.84 11.57
CA ARG A 62 10.27 -9.02 11.72
C ARG A 62 10.33 -8.19 13.00
N GLU A 63 10.70 -8.79 14.13
CA GLU A 63 10.84 -8.09 15.41
C GLU A 63 11.90 -6.99 15.32
N MET A 64 13.06 -7.28 14.74
CA MET A 64 14.11 -6.29 14.48
C MET A 64 13.62 -5.15 13.56
N ALA A 65 12.87 -5.47 12.51
CA ALA A 65 12.32 -4.45 11.61
C ALA A 65 11.30 -3.56 12.32
N GLN A 66 10.49 -4.12 13.23
CA GLN A 66 9.53 -3.36 14.03
C GLN A 66 10.24 -2.44 15.04
N GLU A 67 11.32 -2.92 15.66
CA GLU A 67 12.15 -2.11 16.55
C GLU A 67 12.79 -0.93 15.81
N ILE A 68 13.36 -1.17 14.63
CA ILE A 68 13.99 -0.12 13.80
C ILE A 68 12.95 0.87 13.26
N ALA A 69 11.76 0.40 12.88
CA ALA A 69 10.69 1.26 12.39
C ALA A 69 10.17 2.22 13.49
N GLY A 70 10.29 1.83 14.76
CA GLY A 70 9.85 2.63 15.90
C GLY A 70 8.42 3.14 15.73
N ASP A 71 8.23 4.44 15.96
CA ASP A 71 6.91 5.09 15.87
C ASP A 71 6.53 5.55 14.44
N GLU A 72 7.29 5.14 13.42
CA GLU A 72 6.98 5.50 12.02
C GLU A 72 5.95 4.56 11.38
N PHE A 73 5.76 3.37 11.95
CA PHE A 73 4.81 2.36 11.49
C PHE A 73 3.71 2.11 12.52
N SER A 74 2.47 1.95 12.05
CA SER A 74 1.34 1.65 12.92
C SER A 74 0.36 0.68 12.26
N ILE A 75 -0.07 -0.32 13.03
CA ILE A 75 -1.19 -1.20 12.67
C ILE A 75 -2.44 -0.68 13.37
N VAL A 76 -3.49 -0.51 12.59
CA VAL A 76 -4.73 0.12 13.03
C VAL A 76 -5.80 -0.95 13.13
N HIS A 77 -6.20 -1.27 14.36
CA HIS A 77 -7.21 -2.29 14.63
C HIS A 77 -8.61 -1.71 14.87
N SER A 78 -8.71 -0.40 15.14
CA SER A 78 -9.98 0.29 15.32
C SER A 78 -9.87 1.78 15.03
N ALA A 79 -11.01 2.41 14.72
CA ALA A 79 -11.19 3.85 14.52
C ALA A 79 -10.73 4.72 15.72
N ARG A 80 -10.58 4.14 16.91
CA ARG A 80 -10.14 4.84 18.13
C ARG A 80 -8.63 4.87 18.31
N SER A 81 -7.89 4.11 17.52
CA SER A 81 -6.43 4.22 17.51
C SER A 81 -6.10 5.64 17.01
N ASN A 82 -5.09 6.31 17.54
CA ASN A 82 -4.64 7.57 16.97
C ASN A 82 -3.17 7.36 16.62
N PRO A 83 -2.84 7.19 15.34
CA PRO A 83 -1.46 7.00 14.95
C PRO A 83 -0.77 8.32 15.29
N GLY A 84 0.23 8.27 16.17
CA GLY A 84 0.94 9.47 16.61
C GLY A 84 1.41 10.32 15.43
N LYS A 85 1.70 11.60 15.66
CA LYS A 85 2.08 12.56 14.59
C LYS A 85 3.35 12.15 13.81
N SER A 86 4.15 11.22 14.36
CA SER A 86 5.35 10.63 13.74
C SER A 86 5.06 9.52 12.73
N VAL A 87 3.85 8.93 12.73
CA VAL A 87 3.52 7.78 11.89
C VAL A 87 3.52 8.18 10.42
N ARG A 88 4.26 7.41 9.62
CA ARG A 88 4.40 7.58 8.16
C ARG A 88 3.79 6.42 7.38
N HIS A 89 3.66 5.26 8.00
CA HIS A 89 3.21 4.03 7.36
C HIS A 89 2.08 3.40 8.18
N VAL A 90 0.90 3.28 7.58
CA VAL A 90 -0.29 2.73 8.22
C VAL A 90 -0.72 1.45 7.52
N TYR A 91 -0.88 0.38 8.29
CA TYR A 91 -1.59 -0.82 7.87
C TYR A 91 -2.93 -0.89 8.60
N ASP A 92 -4.00 -0.71 7.85
CA ASP A 92 -5.35 -0.61 8.36
C ASP A 92 -6.09 -1.95 8.26
N THR A 93 -6.44 -2.48 9.42
CA THR A 93 -7.26 -3.68 9.57
C THR A 93 -8.64 -3.37 10.17
N ALA A 94 -8.95 -2.09 10.43
CA ALA A 94 -10.20 -1.70 11.07
C ALA A 94 -11.39 -1.81 10.11
N LEU A 95 -12.59 -1.99 10.66
CA LEU A 95 -13.86 -1.87 9.94
C LEU A 95 -14.16 -0.39 9.62
N PRO A 96 -15.03 -0.08 8.63
CA PRO A 96 -15.09 1.23 8.01
C PRO A 96 -15.65 2.30 8.94
N ASP A 97 -14.76 3.00 9.64
CA ASP A 97 -15.06 4.30 10.26
C ASP A 97 -13.76 5.12 10.43
N ILE A 98 -13.27 5.74 9.35
CA ILE A 98 -11.93 6.36 9.27
C ILE A 98 -12.00 7.89 9.18
N GLU A 99 -13.16 8.48 9.44
CA GLU A 99 -13.33 9.93 9.33
C GLU A 99 -12.50 10.72 10.37
N GLY A 100 -12.07 10.10 11.48
CA GLY A 100 -11.28 10.76 12.52
C GLY A 100 -9.76 10.51 12.48
N PHE A 101 -9.29 9.56 11.67
CA PHE A 101 -8.10 8.79 12.04
C PHE A 101 -6.75 9.41 11.63
N ILE A 102 -6.71 10.23 10.57
CA ILE A 102 -5.43 10.69 9.98
C ILE A 102 -5.50 12.18 9.65
N THR A 103 -5.72 13.00 10.67
CA THR A 103 -5.59 14.45 10.54
C THR A 103 -4.22 14.87 11.07
N GLY A 104 -3.37 15.43 10.19
CA GLY A 104 -2.08 16.02 10.57
C GLY A 104 -0.88 15.07 10.65
N SER A 105 -0.96 13.84 10.14
CA SER A 105 0.22 12.98 10.00
C SER A 105 0.97 13.24 8.68
N LYS A 106 2.28 13.01 8.67
CA LYS A 106 3.11 13.06 7.45
C LYS A 106 3.06 11.72 6.72
N LEU A 107 1.85 11.21 6.49
CA LEU A 107 1.65 9.87 5.95
C LEU A 107 2.28 9.73 4.58
N ARG A 108 3.02 8.64 4.39
CA ARG A 108 3.67 8.27 3.12
C ARG A 108 3.06 7.01 2.53
N THR A 109 2.57 6.10 3.37
CA THR A 109 1.94 4.85 2.94
C THR A 109 0.65 4.60 3.71
N TYR A 110 -0.41 4.27 2.99
CA TYR A 110 -1.65 3.76 3.56
C TYR A 110 -2.00 2.45 2.89
N VAL A 111 -2.17 1.41 3.69
CA VAL A 111 -2.51 0.07 3.20
C VAL A 111 -3.79 -0.40 3.87
N ARG A 112 -4.74 -0.82 3.05
CA ARG A 112 -5.93 -1.56 3.44
C ARG A 112 -6.08 -2.75 2.49
N ASP A 113 -6.13 -3.95 3.06
CA ASP A 113 -6.21 -5.20 2.30
C ASP A 113 -7.22 -6.14 2.97
N TYR A 114 -8.45 -6.20 2.41
CA TYR A 114 -9.50 -7.09 2.92
C TYR A 114 -9.56 -8.43 2.19
N THR A 115 -8.57 -8.76 1.36
CA THR A 115 -8.57 -10.03 0.63
C THR A 115 -8.40 -11.24 1.54
N ASN A 116 -7.87 -11.04 2.75
CA ASN A 116 -7.60 -12.09 3.73
C ASN A 116 -8.60 -12.11 4.91
N THR A 117 -9.53 -11.16 4.96
CA THR A 117 -10.56 -11.14 6.00
C THR A 117 -11.83 -11.78 5.45
N TYR A 118 -12.34 -12.82 6.11
CA TYR A 118 -13.72 -13.33 5.95
C TYR A 118 -14.81 -12.25 6.25
N ALA A 119 -14.39 -11.02 6.52
CA ALA A 119 -15.21 -9.88 6.83
C ALA A 119 -16.04 -9.50 5.60
N ILE A 120 -17.29 -9.97 5.62
CA ILE A 120 -18.51 -9.23 5.34
C ILE A 120 -18.34 -8.24 4.19
N ILE A 121 -18.94 -8.58 3.05
CA ILE A 121 -19.30 -7.62 2.01
C ILE A 121 -20.08 -6.50 2.70
N CYS A 122 -19.39 -5.46 3.15
CA CYS A 122 -20.00 -4.27 3.67
C CYS A 122 -20.49 -3.52 2.44
N ASP A 123 -21.79 -3.65 2.15
CA ASP A 123 -22.47 -2.79 1.21
C ASP A 123 -22.21 -1.33 1.62
N GLY A 124 -21.26 -0.69 0.93
CA GLY A 124 -20.87 0.68 1.22
C GLY A 124 -19.64 0.84 2.12
N CYS A 125 -18.61 0.00 2.01
CA CYS A 125 -17.25 0.42 2.39
C CYS A 125 -16.89 1.69 1.59
N GLN A 126 -17.18 2.85 2.17
CA GLN A 126 -16.86 4.11 1.53
C GLN A 126 -15.35 4.32 1.64
N PHE A 127 -14.75 4.57 0.48
CA PHE A 127 -13.41 5.12 0.38
C PHE A 127 -13.29 6.34 1.32
N PRO A 128 -12.12 6.60 1.95
CA PRO A 128 -11.94 7.75 2.85
C PRO A 128 -12.51 9.03 2.23
N THR A 129 -13.31 9.77 3.00
CA THR A 129 -13.99 10.95 2.46
C THR A 129 -13.00 11.97 1.91
N SER A 130 -13.47 12.83 1.03
CA SER A 130 -12.66 13.85 0.36
C SER A 130 -11.87 14.74 1.35
N LYS A 131 -12.32 14.86 2.60
CA LYS A 131 -11.62 15.56 3.68
C LYS A 131 -10.38 14.82 4.19
N VAL A 132 -10.38 13.49 4.20
CA VAL A 132 -9.24 12.66 4.63
C VAL A 132 -8.10 12.77 3.63
N ILE A 133 -8.42 12.71 2.33
CA ILE A 133 -7.43 12.80 1.23
C ILE A 133 -6.64 14.11 1.29
N GLU A 134 -7.28 15.22 1.68
CA GLU A 134 -6.61 16.52 1.79
C GLU A 134 -5.50 16.53 2.86
N ASN A 135 -5.56 15.64 3.85
CA ASN A 135 -4.51 15.50 4.86
C ASN A 135 -3.38 14.57 4.42
N TRP A 136 -3.51 13.91 3.27
CA TRP A 136 -2.55 12.94 2.75
C TRP A 136 -1.62 13.56 1.70
N SER A 137 -1.31 14.86 1.85
CA SER A 137 -0.51 15.60 0.88
C SER A 137 0.88 14.97 0.63
N GLY A 138 1.45 14.27 1.62
CA GLY A 138 2.74 13.59 1.49
C GLY A 138 2.68 12.11 1.06
N LEU A 139 1.49 11.60 0.73
CA LEU A 139 1.28 10.19 0.45
C LEU A 139 1.95 9.78 -0.86
N ARG A 140 2.72 8.69 -0.82
CA ARG A 140 3.43 8.12 -1.97
C ARG A 140 2.86 6.79 -2.43
N ALA A 141 2.29 6.01 -1.52
CA ALA A 141 1.67 4.73 -1.84
C ALA A 141 0.30 4.59 -1.15
N LEU A 142 -0.71 4.25 -1.94
CA LEU A 142 -2.08 4.00 -1.50
C LEU A 142 -2.52 2.61 -2.00
N ILE A 143 -2.72 1.67 -1.08
CA ILE A 143 -3.15 0.31 -1.37
C ILE A 143 -4.51 0.10 -0.73
N LEU A 144 -5.52 -0.23 -1.55
CA LEU A 144 -6.92 -0.39 -1.15
C LEU A 144 -7.52 -1.64 -1.78
N ARG A 145 -6.89 -2.78 -1.51
CA ARG A 145 -7.25 -4.07 -2.09
C ARG A 145 -8.56 -4.61 -1.52
N GLY A 146 -9.44 -5.09 -2.40
CA GLY A 146 -10.69 -5.75 -1.99
C GLY A 146 -11.59 -4.89 -1.09
N SER A 147 -11.52 -3.57 -1.24
CA SER A 147 -12.17 -2.59 -0.35
C SER A 147 -13.62 -2.24 -0.72
N ASP A 148 -14.24 -3.01 -1.61
CA ASP A 148 -15.58 -2.78 -2.20
C ASP A 148 -15.79 -1.35 -2.74
N ILE A 149 -14.72 -0.73 -3.25
CA ILE A 149 -14.76 0.64 -3.77
C ILE A 149 -15.54 0.65 -5.08
N ARG A 150 -16.58 1.49 -5.16
CA ARG A 150 -17.39 1.67 -6.39
C ARG A 150 -16.84 2.78 -7.29
N CYS A 151 -16.34 3.85 -6.68
CA CYS A 151 -15.70 4.98 -7.34
C CYS A 151 -14.74 5.66 -6.36
N LEU A 152 -13.71 6.32 -6.91
CA LEU A 152 -12.86 7.23 -6.14
C LEU A 152 -13.41 8.65 -6.23
N PRO A 153 -13.27 9.47 -5.17
CA PRO A 153 -13.62 10.89 -5.22
C PRO A 153 -12.60 11.67 -6.06
N ASP A 154 -13.06 12.76 -6.71
CA ASP A 154 -12.20 13.60 -7.56
C ASP A 154 -10.99 14.22 -6.85
N LYS A 155 -11.03 14.30 -5.52
CA LYS A 155 -9.90 14.81 -4.76
C LYS A 155 -8.69 13.88 -4.78
N ILE A 156 -8.79 12.66 -5.32
CA ILE A 156 -7.64 11.78 -5.52
C ILE A 156 -6.53 12.47 -6.33
N GLY A 157 -6.89 13.27 -7.34
CA GLY A 157 -5.94 14.04 -8.15
C GLY A 157 -5.08 15.04 -7.38
N LYS A 158 -5.47 15.40 -6.14
CA LYS A 158 -4.68 16.28 -5.26
C LYS A 158 -3.48 15.58 -4.62
N LEU A 159 -3.38 14.26 -4.70
CA LEU A 159 -2.26 13.50 -4.13
C LEU A 159 -1.04 13.55 -5.04
N LEU A 160 -0.46 14.76 -5.19
CA LEU A 160 0.61 15.02 -6.15
C LEU A 160 1.88 14.19 -5.94
N HIS A 161 2.11 13.69 -4.72
CA HIS A 161 3.25 12.84 -4.40
C HIS A 161 2.98 11.35 -4.57
N LEU A 162 1.75 10.96 -4.93
CA LEU A 162 1.36 9.57 -5.09
C LEU A 162 2.07 8.96 -6.29
N ARG A 163 2.71 7.81 -6.06
CA ARG A 163 3.47 7.06 -7.05
C ARG A 163 2.98 5.65 -7.26
N HIS A 164 2.34 5.06 -6.25
CA HIS A 164 1.72 3.75 -6.36
C HIS A 164 0.27 3.80 -5.88
N LEU A 165 -0.64 3.35 -6.73
CA LEU A 165 -2.06 3.19 -6.43
C LEU A 165 -2.51 1.77 -6.76
N ASP A 166 -2.89 1.01 -5.75
CA ASP A 166 -3.44 -0.34 -5.90
C ASP A 166 -4.91 -0.35 -5.50
N LEU A 167 -5.78 -0.59 -6.48
CA LEU A 167 -7.22 -0.75 -6.33
C LEU A 167 -7.65 -2.18 -6.70
N SER A 168 -6.72 -3.12 -6.81
CA SER A 168 -7.04 -4.47 -7.26
C SER A 168 -8.10 -5.14 -6.37
N LEU A 169 -8.86 -6.05 -6.99
CA LEU A 169 -9.91 -6.84 -6.39
C LEU A 169 -11.11 -6.03 -5.88
N ASN A 170 -11.27 -4.77 -6.29
CA ASN A 170 -12.50 -3.99 -6.10
C ASN A 170 -13.53 -4.30 -7.21
N ARG A 171 -14.09 -5.51 -7.19
CA ARG A 171 -15.00 -6.06 -8.25
C ARG A 171 -16.27 -5.24 -8.54
N ARG A 172 -16.59 -4.26 -7.69
CA ARG A 172 -17.76 -3.37 -7.86
C ARG A 172 -17.37 -1.99 -8.39
N MET A 173 -16.10 -1.77 -8.68
CA MET A 173 -15.60 -0.51 -9.20
C MET A 173 -16.14 -0.29 -10.61
N LYS A 174 -16.80 0.85 -10.83
CA LYS A 174 -17.44 1.15 -12.12
C LYS A 174 -16.62 2.11 -12.96
N MET A 175 -15.95 3.05 -12.32
CA MET A 175 -15.20 4.10 -13.00
C MET A 175 -14.12 4.70 -12.11
N LEU A 176 -13.08 5.18 -12.76
CA LEU A 176 -12.07 6.06 -12.18
C LEU A 176 -12.49 7.51 -12.43
N PRO A 177 -12.24 8.44 -11.50
CA PRO A 177 -12.50 9.85 -11.71
C PRO A 177 -11.51 10.44 -12.72
N ASP A 178 -11.93 11.45 -13.49
CA ASP A 178 -11.08 12.10 -14.50
C ASP A 178 -9.81 12.71 -13.89
N SER A 179 -9.93 13.20 -12.65
CA SER A 179 -8.82 13.72 -11.82
C SER A 179 -7.70 12.71 -11.54
N LEU A 180 -7.88 11.42 -11.83
CA LEU A 180 -6.78 10.46 -11.78
C LEU A 180 -5.64 10.87 -12.73
N THR A 181 -5.97 11.57 -13.81
CA THR A 181 -4.98 12.12 -14.76
C THR A 181 -4.12 13.25 -14.16
N ASP A 182 -4.55 13.85 -13.05
CA ASP A 182 -3.78 14.87 -12.33
C ASP A 182 -2.65 14.28 -11.44
N LEU A 183 -2.59 12.96 -11.30
CA LEU A 183 -1.55 12.25 -10.56
C LEU A 183 -0.24 12.16 -11.37
N ILE A 184 0.40 13.31 -11.57
CA ILE A 184 1.59 13.46 -12.44
C ILE A 184 2.81 12.61 -12.03
N ASN A 185 2.88 12.14 -10.79
CA ASN A 185 3.97 11.32 -10.28
C ASN A 185 3.61 9.83 -10.16
N LEU A 186 2.42 9.42 -10.64
CA LEU A 186 1.99 8.04 -10.58
C LEU A 186 2.88 7.16 -11.48
N GLN A 187 3.55 6.19 -10.88
CA GLN A 187 4.44 5.24 -11.55
C GLN A 187 3.77 3.88 -11.75
N SER A 188 2.90 3.49 -10.81
CA SER A 188 2.25 2.17 -10.82
C SER A 188 0.77 2.28 -10.44
N LEU A 189 -0.09 1.76 -11.30
CA LEU A 189 -1.54 1.66 -11.11
C LEU A 189 -1.98 0.20 -11.28
N ASN A 190 -2.52 -0.40 -10.21
CA ASN A 190 -3.02 -1.76 -10.25
C ASN A 190 -4.56 -1.80 -10.17
N LEU A 191 -5.20 -2.30 -11.22
CA LEU A 191 -6.66 -2.47 -11.33
C LEU A 191 -7.07 -3.94 -11.48
N TYR A 192 -6.17 -4.89 -11.21
CA TYR A 192 -6.45 -6.31 -11.43
C TYR A 192 -7.73 -6.76 -10.70
N GLY A 193 -8.69 -7.34 -11.42
CA GLY A 193 -9.93 -7.86 -10.82
C GLY A 193 -10.88 -6.78 -10.29
N CYS A 194 -10.78 -5.54 -10.79
CA CYS A 194 -11.82 -4.52 -10.69
C CYS A 194 -12.97 -4.82 -11.66
#